data_AF-C1CHF1-F1
#
_entry.id   AF-C1CHF1-F1
#
_cell.length_a   1.000
_cell.length_b   1.000
_cell.length_c   1.000
_cell.angle_alpha   90.00
_cell.angle_beta   90.00
_cell.angle_gamma   90.00
#
_symmetry.space_group_name_H-M   'P 1'
#
loop_
_entity.id
_entity.type
_entity.pdbx_description
1 polymer ?
#
loop_
_entity_poly.entity_id
_entity_poly.type
_entity_poly.pdbx_seq_one_letter_code
_entity_poly.pdbx_strand_id
1 'polypeptide(L)' 'MKLSYEDKVQIYELRKQGQSFKQLSKRFGVDVSGLKSSESLR' A
#
# COMPACT_ATOMS: atom_id res chain seq x y z
N MET A 1 4.40 -10.99 -7.57
CA MET A 1 4.79 -9.81 -8.38
C MET A 1 5.56 -8.85 -7.51
N LYS A 2 6.66 -8.27 -8.02
CA LYS A 2 7.44 -7.25 -7.29
C LYS A 2 6.72 -5.93 -7.51
N LEU A 3 6.24 -5.28 -6.44
CA LEU A 3 5.72 -3.91 -6.50
C LEU A 3 6.77 -3.02 -7.17
N SER A 4 6.41 -2.38 -8.28
CA SER A 4 7.26 -1.36 -8.89
C SER A 4 7.39 -0.17 -7.95
N TYR A 5 8.44 0.63 -8.14
CA TYR A 5 8.60 1.87 -7.37
C TYR A 5 7.37 2.79 -7.56
N GLU A 6 6.83 2.86 -8.77
CA GLU A 6 5.59 3.59 -9.06
C GLU A 6 4.39 3.08 -8.25
N ASP A 7 4.24 1.76 -8.09
CA ASP A 7 3.15 1.21 -7.27
C ASP A 7 3.26 1.66 -5.82
N LYS A 8 4.49 1.69 -5.27
CA LYS A 8 4.74 2.17 -3.90
C LYS A 8 4.39 3.65 -3.75
N VAL A 9 4.72 4.48 -4.75
CA VAL A 9 4.38 5.91 -4.76
C VAL A 9 2.86 6.08 -4.81
N GLN A 10 2.16 5.38 -5.70
CA GLN A 10 0.70 5.45 -5.77
C GLN A 10 0.01 5.00 -4.48
N ILE A 11 0.47 3.90 -3.88
CA ILE A 11 -0.06 3.40 -2.60
C ILE A 11 0.11 4.44 -1.50
N TYR A 12 1.26 5.12 -1.45
CA TYR A 12 1.54 6.18 -0.46
C TYR A 12 0.63 7.40 -0.66
N GLU A 13 0.44 7.87 -1.90
CA GLU A 13 -0.47 8.98 -2.20
C GLU A 13 -1.92 8.63 -1.87
N LEU A 14 -2.37 7.41 -2.21
CA LEU A 14 -3.71 6.93 -1.90
C LEU A 14 -3.92 6.79 -0.40
N ARG A 15 -2.90 6.35 0.36
CA ARG A 15 -2.94 6.36 1.83
C ARG A 15 -3.12 7.76 2.40
N LYS A 16 -2.43 8.75 1.83
CA LYS A 16 -2.57 10.16 2.21
C LYS A 16 -3.98 10.71 1.91
N GLN A 17 -4.65 10.18 0.88
CA GLN A 17 -6.04 10.48 0.55
C GLN A 17 -7.07 9.75 1.45
N GLY A 18 -6.63 8.89 2.37
CA GLY A 18 -7.52 8.14 3.26
C GLY A 18 -8.07 6.85 2.66
N GLN A 19 -7.49 6.34 1.57
CA GLN A 19 -7.86 5.02 1.04
C GLN A 19 -7.54 3.91 2.04
N SER A 20 -8.45 2.94 2.11
CA SER A 20 -8.27 1.75 2.95
C SER A 20 -7.27 0.78 2.32
N PHE A 21 -6.42 0.17 3.14
CA PHE A 21 -5.47 -0.84 2.67
C PHE A 21 -6.16 -2.03 1.99
N LYS A 22 -7.43 -2.33 2.32
CA LYS A 22 -8.21 -3.39 1.69
C LYS A 22 -8.53 -3.08 0.22
N GLN A 23 -8.80 -1.82 -0.11
CA GLN A 23 -9.01 -1.36 -1.49
C GLN A 23 -7.69 -1.36 -2.27
N LEU A 24 -6.61 -0.88 -1.65
CA LEU A 24 -5.28 -0.88 -2.27
C LEU A 24 -4.77 -2.30 -2.52
N SER A 25 -4.93 -3.19 -1.54
CA SER A 25 -4.58 -4.61 -1.64
C SER A 25 -5.26 -5.28 -2.85
N LYS A 26 -6.56 -5.06 -3.03
CA LYS A 26 -7.32 -5.63 -4.15
C LYS A 26 -6.93 -5.02 -5.50
N ARG A 27 -6.58 -3.73 -5.53
CA ARG A 27 -6.21 -3.00 -6.76
C ARG A 27 -4.80 -3.36 -7.25
N PHE A 28 -3.85 -3.47 -6.33
CA PHE A 28 -2.45 -3.78 -6.62
C PHE A 28 -2.13 -5.28 -6.51
N GLY A 29 -3.08 -6.11 -6.08
CA GLY A 29 -2.86 -7.54 -5.87
C GLY A 29 -1.83 -7.83 -4.78
N VAL A 30 -1.72 -6.95 -3.78
CA VAL A 30 -0.72 -7.04 -2.71
C VAL A 30 -1.37 -7.29 -1.38
N ASP A 31 -0.73 -8.06 -0.52
CA ASP A 31 -1.30 -8.34 0.79
C ASP A 31 -1.25 -7.10 1.70
N VAL A 32 -2.32 -6.89 2.45
CA VAL A 32 -2.48 -5.81 3.43
C VAL A 32 -1.36 -5.84 4.48
N SER A 33 -0.84 -7.03 4.79
CA SER A 33 0.28 -7.23 5.71
C SER A 33 1.57 -6.57 5.22
N GLY A 34 1.87 -6.63 3.91
CA GLY A 34 3.02 -5.95 3.30
C GLY A 34 2.89 -4.43 3.28
N LEU A 35 1.66 -3.92 3.36
CA LEU A 35 1.36 -2.49 3.46
C LEU A 35 1.43 -1.97 4.91
N LYS A 36 1.23 -2.83 5.91
CA LYS A 36 1.32 -2.48 7.34
C LYS A 36 2.74 -2.50 7.90
N SER A 37 3.70 -3.14 7.23
CA SER A 37 5.09 -3.26 7.72
C SER A 37 5.79 -1.91 7.95
N SER A 38 5.33 -0.82 7.33
CA SER A 38 5.89 0.53 7.54
C SER A 38 5.26 1.32 8.69
N GLU A 39 4.19 0.83 9.32
CA GLU A 39 3.49 1.54 10.41
C GLU A 39 3.96 1.10 11.82
N SER A 40 4.96 0.20 11.90
CA SER A 40 5.54 -0.31 13.15
C SER A 40 6.94 0.24 13.48
N LEU A 41 7.36 1.33 12.84
CA LEU A 41 8.56 2.11 13.20
C LEU A 41 8.19 3.45 13.85
N ARG A 42 7.18 3.42 14.72
CA ARG A 42 6.88 4.51 15.66
C ARG A 42 7.46 4.18 17.02
#